data_AF-A0A2D8U5N1-F1
#
_entry.id   AF-A0A2D8U5N1-F1
#
_cell.length_a   1.000
_cell.length_b   1.000
_cell.length_c   1.000
_cell.angle_alpha   90.00
_cell.angle_beta   90.00
_cell.angle_gamma   90.00
#
_symmetry.space_group_name_H-M   'P 1'
#
loop_
_entity.id
_entity.type
_entity.pdbx_description
1 polymer ?
#
loop_
_entity_poly.entity_id
_entity_poly.type
_entity_poly.pdbx_seq_one_letter_code
_entity_poly.pdbx_strand_id
1 'polypeptide(L)'
;MAKYLHFETKAGAANRSKELWGGDEDAVTQHLYGFVESRKTTGGSFLIVPDDGGELTTEEKGKLQGLSEYKEWLDRYLAPE
;
A
#
# COMPACT_ATOMS: atom_id res chain seq x y z
N MET A 1 -10.75 6.90 -8.54
CA MET A 1 -10.28 7.43 -7.24
C MET A 1 -9.30 6.41 -6.70
N ALA A 2 -8.12 6.82 -6.24
CA ALA A 2 -7.17 5.87 -5.66
C ALA A 2 -7.76 5.21 -4.40
N LYS A 3 -7.56 3.90 -4.30
CA LYS A 3 -7.92 3.05 -3.16
C LYS A 3 -6.66 2.68 -2.39
N TYR A 4 -6.82 2.28 -1.14
CA TYR A 4 -5.69 2.04 -0.24
C TYR A 4 -5.87 0.71 0.45
N LEU A 5 -4.88 -0.18 0.35
CA LEU A 5 -4.94 -1.48 1.02
C LEU A 5 -3.94 -1.51 2.16
N HIS A 6 -4.42 -1.77 3.37
CA HIS A 6 -3.57 -1.87 4.56
C HIS A 6 -3.09 -3.29 4.78
N PHE A 7 -1.82 -3.41 5.12
CA PHE A 7 -1.16 -4.63 5.55
C PHE A 7 -0.60 -4.44 6.94
N GLU A 8 -0.80 -5.43 7.81
CA GLU A 8 -0.24 -5.42 9.17
C GLU A 8 1.29 -5.52 9.16
N THR A 9 1.86 -6.12 8.12
CA THR A 9 3.30 -6.27 7.95
C THR A 9 3.87 -5.18 7.05
N LYS A 10 5.10 -4.73 7.31
CA LYS A 10 5.80 -3.74 6.46
C LYS A 10 6.06 -4.29 5.06
N ALA A 11 6.44 -5.55 4.98
CA ALA A 11 6.69 -6.24 3.73
C ALA A 11 5.39 -6.62 2.98
N GLY A 12 4.20 -6.48 3.57
CA GLY A 12 2.95 -6.91 2.96
C GLY A 12 2.63 -6.13 1.69
N ALA A 13 2.62 -4.80 1.77
CA ALA A 13 2.37 -3.94 0.61
C ALA A 13 3.50 -4.05 -0.41
N ALA A 14 4.76 -4.15 0.03
CA ALA A 14 5.91 -4.31 -0.88
C ALA A 14 5.83 -5.64 -1.66
N ASN A 15 5.58 -6.75 -0.97
CA ASN A 15 5.44 -8.06 -1.60
C ASN A 15 4.22 -8.09 -2.54
N ARG A 16 3.10 -7.49 -2.13
CA ARG A 16 1.91 -7.44 -2.97
C ARG A 16 2.11 -6.55 -4.20
N SER A 17 2.76 -5.40 -4.05
CA SER A 17 3.14 -4.55 -5.18
C SER A 17 4.03 -5.32 -6.17
N LYS A 18 4.97 -6.13 -5.65
CA LYS A 18 5.82 -7.01 -6.45
C LYS A 18 5.03 -8.11 -7.17
N GLU A 19 4.05 -8.74 -6.51
CA GLU A 19 3.19 -9.76 -7.14
C GLU A 19 2.31 -9.17 -8.24
N LEU A 20 1.77 -7.97 -8.05
CA LEU A 20 0.88 -7.32 -9.00
C LEU A 20 1.64 -6.84 -10.26
N TRP A 21 2.82 -6.25 -10.07
CA TRP A 21 3.61 -5.71 -11.19
C TRP A 21 4.68 -6.65 -11.73
N GLY A 22 5.00 -7.74 -11.03
CA GLY A 22 6.15 -8.59 -11.34
C GLY A 22 7.50 -7.87 -11.19
N GLY A 23 7.57 -6.84 -10.33
CA GLY A 23 8.59 -5.79 -10.37
C GLY A 23 9.97 -6.17 -9.80
N ASP A 24 10.99 -5.96 -10.64
CA ASP A 24 12.42 -6.01 -10.33
C ASP A 24 12.83 -4.78 -9.49
N GLU A 25 13.73 -4.97 -8.51
CA GLU A 25 14.06 -3.99 -7.46
C GLU A 25 14.79 -2.73 -7.97
N ASP A 26 15.21 -2.72 -9.24
CA ASP A 26 16.04 -1.69 -9.89
C ASP A 26 15.28 -0.74 -10.85
N ALA A 27 13.96 -0.85 -10.95
CA ALA A 27 13.19 -0.06 -11.92
C ALA A 27 12.90 1.38 -11.44
N VAL A 28 13.84 2.30 -11.70
CA VAL A 28 13.81 3.74 -11.32
C VAL A 28 12.66 4.54 -11.99
N THR A 29 11.90 3.97 -12.92
CA THR A 29 10.87 4.69 -13.72
C THR A 29 9.59 3.88 -13.98
N GLN A 30 9.15 3.03 -13.05
CA GLN A 30 7.92 2.25 -13.23
C GLN A 30 6.76 2.80 -12.40
N HIS A 31 5.56 2.75 -12.99
CA HIS A 31 4.27 2.99 -12.35
C HIS A 31 3.95 1.88 -11.32
N LEU A 32 4.87 1.62 -10.39
CA LEU A 32 4.64 0.70 -9.29
C LEU A 32 3.42 1.19 -8.50
N TYR A 33 2.58 0.27 -8.04
CA TYR A 33 1.56 0.56 -7.03
C TYR A 33 2.34 1.16 -5.86
N GLY A 34 2.20 2.47 -5.67
CA GLY A 34 2.98 3.20 -4.68
C GLY A 34 2.69 2.58 -3.33
N PHE A 35 3.68 2.03 -2.65
CA PHE A 35 3.47 1.53 -1.30
C PHE A 35 4.16 2.44 -0.31
N VAL A 36 3.63 2.49 0.90
CA VAL A 36 4.15 3.29 1.99
C VAL A 36 4.25 2.41 3.22
N GLU A 37 5.45 2.28 3.75
CA GLU A 37 5.72 1.52 4.96
C GLU A 37 5.67 2.43 6.18
N SER A 38 5.14 1.92 7.30
CA SER A 38 5.17 2.68 8.54
C SER A 38 6.61 2.88 8.99
N ARG A 39 6.91 4.09 9.48
CA ARG A 39 8.19 4.34 10.16
C ARG A 39 8.23 3.57 11.49
N LYS A 40 7.10 3.49 12.18
CA LYS A 40 6.94 2.72 13.42
C LYS A 40 6.95 1.21 13.15
N THR A 41 7.39 0.41 14.11
CA THR A 41 7.33 -1.07 14.07
C THR A 41 5.89 -1.59 14.11
N THR A 42 5.00 -0.84 14.75
CA THR A 42 3.56 -1.05 14.76
C THR A 42 2.94 -0.11 13.73
N GLY A 43 2.24 -0.62 12.72
CA GLY A 43 1.66 0.20 11.65
C GLY A 43 1.61 -0.52 10.30
N GLY A 44 2.59 -1.39 10.03
CA GLY A 44 2.61 -2.21 8.84
C GLY A 44 2.90 -1.41 7.57
N SER A 45 2.14 -1.63 6.51
CA SER A 45 2.32 -0.92 5.24
C SER A 45 1.00 -0.69 4.52
N PHE A 46 0.97 0.30 3.66
CA PHE A 46 -0.15 0.64 2.81
C PHE A 46 0.24 0.51 1.34
N LEU A 47 -0.62 -0.10 0.55
CA LEU A 47 -0.52 -0.15 -0.91
C LEU A 47 -1.50 0.86 -1.50
N ILE A 48 -0.98 1.79 -2.29
CA ILE A 48 -1.74 2.80 -3.04
C ILE A 48 -2.11 2.19 -4.38
N VAL A 49 -3.41 2.08 -4.61
CA VAL A 49 -4.00 1.46 -5.78
C VAL A 49 -4.66 2.60 -6.59
N PRO A 50 -4.00 3.15 -7.62
CA PRO A 50 -4.52 4.27 -8.39
C PRO A 50 -5.78 3.94 -9.20
N ASP A 51 -6.06 2.65 -9.44
CA ASP A 51 -7.21 2.14 -10.19
C ASP A 51 -8.28 1.50 -9.26
N ASP A 52 -9.31 0.84 -9.80
CA ASP A 52 -10.39 0.15 -9.06
C ASP A 52 -9.90 -1.09 -8.29
N GLY A 53 -8.57 -1.30 -8.25
CA GLY A 53 -7.96 -2.50 -7.71
C GLY A 53 -8.31 -3.72 -8.55
N GLY A 54 -8.44 -3.58 -9.87
CA GLY A 54 -8.82 -4.66 -10.77
C GLY A 54 -8.05 -5.97 -10.53
N GLU A 55 -6.74 -5.84 -10.28
CA GLU A 55 -5.81 -6.95 -10.01
C GLU A 55 -5.78 -7.43 -8.55
N LEU A 56 -6.46 -6.74 -7.64
CA LEU A 56 -6.64 -7.21 -6.28
C LEU A 56 -7.64 -8.37 -6.24
N THR A 57 -7.40 -9.27 -5.29
CA THR A 57 -8.35 -10.34 -4.99
C THR A 57 -9.64 -9.77 -4.42
N THR A 58 -10.73 -10.55 -4.49
CA THR A 58 -12.02 -10.16 -3.91
C THR A 58 -11.92 -9.82 -2.41
N GLU A 59 -11.04 -10.51 -1.68
CA GLU A 59 -10.82 -10.25 -0.26
C GLU A 59 -10.14 -8.88 -0.03
N GLU A 60 -9.12 -8.58 -0.82
CA GLU A 60 -8.42 -7.29 -0.77
C GLU A 60 -9.34 -6.15 -1.20
N LYS A 61 -10.18 -6.35 -2.21
CA LYS A 61 -11.22 -5.39 -2.62
C LYS A 61 -12.18 -5.08 -1.47
N GLY A 62 -12.50 -6.06 -0.62
CA GLY A 62 -13.29 -5.86 0.59
C GLY A 62 -12.57 -5.11 1.70
N LYS A 63 -11.23 -5.06 1.67
CA LYS A 63 -10.37 -4.36 2.63
C LYS A 63 -9.84 -3.03 2.09
N LEU A 64 -10.26 -2.63 0.88
CA LEU A 64 -9.88 -1.35 0.29
C LEU A 64 -10.45 -0.20 1.11
N GLN A 65 -9.55 0.58 1.67
CA GLN A 65 -9.82 1.78 2.42
C GLN A 65 -9.84 3.01 1.52
N GLY A 66 -10.50 4.05 2.02
CA GLY A 66 -10.56 5.36 1.40
C GLY A 66 -9.30 6.20 1.64
N LEU A 67 -9.24 7.35 0.98
CA LEU A 67 -8.19 8.35 1.19
C LEU A 67 -8.15 8.84 2.65
N SER A 68 -9.30 8.89 3.32
CA SER A 68 -9.41 9.35 4.71
C SER A 68 -8.66 8.42 5.65
N GLU A 69 -8.95 7.11 5.62
CA GLU A 69 -8.26 6.16 6.52
C GLU A 69 -6.76 6.09 6.23
N TYR A 70 -6.36 6.19 4.96
CA TYR A 70 -4.95 6.25 4.60
C TYR A 70 -4.25 7.49 5.18
N LYS A 71 -4.87 8.67 5.12
CA LYS A 71 -4.32 9.89 5.72
C LYS A 71 -4.22 9.80 7.24
N GLU A 72 -5.23 9.24 7.91
CA GLU A 72 -5.20 9.03 9.36
C GLU A 72 -4.05 8.09 9.76
N TRP A 73 -3.83 7.02 8.98
CA TRP A 73 -2.70 6.14 9.20
C TRP A 73 -1.36 6.83 8.93
N LEU A 74 -1.23 7.61 7.86
CA LEU A 74 -0.02 8.36 7.54
C LEU A 74 0.36 9.30 8.69
N ASP A 75 -0.60 10.04 9.23
CA ASP A 75 -0.35 10.94 10.36
C ASP A 75 0.12 10.17 11.60
N ARG A 76 -0.49 9.02 11.88
CA ARG A 76 -0.20 8.23 13.08
C ARG A 76 1.12 7.43 13.00
N TYR A 77 1.50 6.97 11.82
CA TYR A 77 2.57 5.99 11.63
C TYR A 77 3.70 6.44 10.71
N LEU A 78 3.52 7.53 9.96
CA LEU A 78 4.55 8.14 9.11
C LEU A 78 5.11 9.45 9.68
N ALA A 79 4.38 10.15 10.56
CA ALA A 79 4.89 11.34 11.21
C ALA A 79 6.14 11.00 12.06
N PRO A 80 7.20 11.84 12.01
CA PRO A 80 8.33 11.70 12.92
C PRO A 80 7.85 11.91 14.36
N GLU A 81 8.34 11.08 15.30
CA GLU A 81 8.10 11.25 16.74
C GLU A 81 8.67 12.57 17.27
#